data_AF-A0AAU9FBM9-F1
#
_entry.id   AF-A0AAU9FBM9-F1
#
_cell.length_a   1.000
_cell.length_b   1.000
_cell.length_c   1.000
_cell.angle_alpha   90.00
_cell.angle_beta   90.00
_cell.angle_gamma   90.00
#
_symmetry.space_group_name_H-M   'P 1'
#
loop_
_entity.id
_entity.type
_entity.pdbx_description
1 polymer ?
#
loop_
_entity_poly.entity_id
_entity_poly.type
_entity_poly.pdbx_seq_one_letter_code
_entity_poly.pdbx_strand_id
1 'polypeptide(L)'
;METFFDFISSKMDEYQREHADAASDITAYVSNPINAYLLTKRLTTDWRQVENLMEHDVGTDFLQNLTQYRNVLKFPSDEDLNGAAVALLRLQDTYQLDTSSVARGKLNGIQYSTEMSSDDCFELGRQSYVNNDYHHTVLWMNEAMSRMLEEPLNQTQTFTRADVLEYLAFSTYKEGNVESALVMTNELLQLLPNHERANGNKRFYEKEIAHQKEMKKMKGDDGTDEMPVSDLPVARSDTGELGVKERKSYEMLCRGELKPSPTYMRSLRCRYVTNNVPFLRLGPLKLEEAHKDPYIVIYHDAMYDSEMDLIKRMARPRFRRATVQNSVTGALETANYRISKSAWLKTDEDSVIAKVVQRTADMTGLDMESAEELQVVNYGIGGHYAPHFDFARREEKRAFEGLNLGNRIATVLFYMSDVEQGGATVFTTLRTALWPKRGTAAFWMNLHRDGEGDKRTQHAACPVLTGTKWVSNKWIHERGQEFRRPCALNEDSGDFAI
;
A
#
# COMPACT_ATOMS: atom_id res chain seq x y z
N MET A 1 8.24 43.86 1.77
CA MET A 1 7.13 43.92 2.75
C MET A 1 5.81 43.54 2.09
N GLU A 2 5.44 44.12 0.93
CA GLU A 2 4.24 43.70 0.17
C GLU A 2 4.22 42.20 -0.16
N THR A 3 5.32 41.65 -0.68
CA THR A 3 5.41 40.21 -1.06
C THR A 3 5.26 39.21 0.09
N PHE A 4 5.60 39.61 1.32
CA PHE A 4 5.51 38.76 2.51
C PHE A 4 4.06 38.66 3.00
N PHE A 5 3.40 39.81 3.10
CA PHE A 5 2.01 39.87 3.55
C PHE A 5 1.08 39.15 2.55
N ASP A 6 1.36 39.28 1.25
CA ASP A 6 0.62 38.58 0.20
C ASP A 6 0.81 37.07 0.27
N PHE A 7 2.03 36.58 0.53
CA PHE A 7 2.31 35.15 0.72
C PHE A 7 1.56 34.57 1.93
N ILE A 8 1.66 35.22 3.09
CA ILE A 8 1.01 34.75 4.32
C ILE A 8 -0.52 34.81 4.18
N SER A 9 -1.07 35.87 3.57
CA SER A 9 -2.51 36.00 3.33
C SER A 9 -3.02 34.91 2.38
N SER A 10 -2.30 34.64 1.30
CA SER A 10 -2.62 33.57 0.35
C SER A 10 -2.61 32.19 1.03
N LYS A 11 -1.60 31.90 1.84
CA LYS A 11 -1.52 30.64 2.61
C LYS A 11 -2.61 30.53 3.68
N MET A 12 -2.97 31.63 4.32
CA MET A 12 -4.07 31.65 5.28
C MET A 12 -5.41 31.29 4.61
N ASP A 13 -5.71 31.90 3.46
CA ASP A 13 -6.94 31.62 2.71
C ASP A 13 -6.99 30.16 2.22
N GLU A 14 -5.86 29.64 1.75
CA GLU A 14 -5.70 28.22 1.37
C GLU A 14 -6.04 27.30 2.56
N TYR A 15 -5.44 27.55 3.72
CA TYR A 15 -5.63 26.71 4.91
C TYR A 15 -7.04 26.80 5.49
N GLN A 16 -7.69 27.96 5.40
CA GLN A 16 -9.08 28.13 5.84
C GLN A 16 -10.06 27.32 4.98
N ARG A 17 -9.88 27.34 3.65
CA ARG A 17 -10.70 26.53 2.74
C ARG A 17 -10.55 25.04 3.02
N GLU A 18 -9.31 24.58 3.11
CA GLU A 18 -9.00 23.17 3.35
C GLU A 18 -9.47 22.70 4.73
N HIS A 19 -9.41 23.56 5.75
CA HIS A 19 -9.98 23.26 7.06
C HIS A 19 -11.50 23.13 7.01
N ALA A 20 -12.20 24.02 6.29
CA ALA A 20 -13.65 23.95 6.14
C ALA A 20 -14.08 22.67 5.41
N ASP A 21 -13.35 22.29 4.35
CA ASP A 21 -13.60 21.05 3.61
C ASP A 21 -13.37 19.82 4.50
N ALA A 22 -12.25 19.77 5.23
CA ALA A 22 -11.97 18.67 6.16
C ALA A 22 -12.94 18.60 7.34
N ALA A 23 -13.45 19.74 7.83
CA ALA A 23 -14.38 19.79 8.95
C ALA A 23 -15.77 19.22 8.61
N SER A 24 -16.13 19.17 7.32
CA SER A 24 -17.41 18.60 6.87
C SER A 24 -17.49 17.09 7.13
N ASP A 25 -16.44 16.35 6.80
CA ASP A 25 -16.25 14.94 7.13
C ASP A 25 -14.75 14.62 7.23
N ILE A 26 -14.25 14.63 8.47
CA ILE A 26 -12.85 14.36 8.77
C ILE A 26 -12.44 12.97 8.27
N THR A 27 -13.33 11.97 8.41
CA THR A 27 -13.00 10.58 8.07
C THR A 27 -12.87 10.42 6.57
N ALA A 28 -13.80 10.98 5.79
CA ALA A 28 -13.74 10.96 4.34
C ALA A 28 -12.52 11.73 3.82
N TYR A 29 -12.25 12.92 4.37
CA TYR A 29 -11.11 13.75 3.96
C TYR A 29 -9.78 13.02 4.14
N VAL A 30 -9.52 12.46 5.33
CA VAL A 30 -8.28 11.72 5.62
C VAL A 30 -8.26 10.30 5.05
N SER A 31 -9.35 9.84 4.42
CA SER A 31 -9.42 8.56 3.68
C SER A 31 -9.18 8.73 2.18
N ASN A 32 -8.93 9.97 1.73
CA ASN A 32 -8.40 10.26 0.40
C ASN A 32 -6.84 10.36 0.43
N PRO A 33 -6.11 9.65 -0.46
CA PRO A 33 -4.64 9.66 -0.47
C PRO A 33 -4.00 11.00 -0.75
N ILE A 34 -4.62 11.82 -1.60
CA ILE A 34 -4.08 13.12 -2.00
C ILE A 34 -4.20 14.08 -0.81
N ASN A 35 -5.39 14.18 -0.20
CA ASN A 35 -5.63 14.97 1.00
C ASN A 35 -4.73 14.53 2.18
N ALA A 36 -4.55 13.22 2.39
CA ALA A 36 -3.68 12.72 3.45
C ALA A 36 -2.21 13.10 3.22
N TYR A 37 -1.74 13.05 1.97
CA TYR A 37 -0.41 13.52 1.60
C TYR A 37 -0.28 15.04 1.79
N LEU A 38 -1.20 15.82 1.23
CA LEU A 38 -1.21 17.29 1.32
C LEU A 38 -1.27 17.77 2.77
N LEU A 39 -2.10 17.15 3.61
CA LEU A 39 -2.17 17.47 5.04
C LEU A 39 -0.85 17.16 5.76
N THR A 40 -0.23 16.02 5.46
CA THR A 40 1.08 15.66 6.03
C THR A 40 2.15 16.65 5.61
N LYS A 41 2.24 16.97 4.31
CA LYS A 41 3.18 17.94 3.74
C LYS A 41 3.00 19.33 4.33
N ARG A 42 1.75 19.78 4.49
CA ARG A 42 1.41 21.07 5.09
C ARG A 42 1.91 21.18 6.53
N LEU A 43 1.72 20.13 7.32
CA LEU A 43 2.14 20.09 8.73
C LEU A 43 3.65 19.85 8.92
N THR A 44 4.40 19.55 7.86
CA THR A 44 5.85 19.31 7.91
C THR A 44 6.64 20.39 7.17
N THR A 45 6.57 20.42 5.84
CA THR A 45 7.38 21.28 4.98
C THR A 45 6.84 22.71 4.96
N ASP A 46 5.56 22.88 4.65
CA ASP A 46 4.97 24.22 4.50
C ASP A 46 4.95 24.96 5.84
N TRP A 47 4.68 24.23 6.93
CA TRP A 47 4.71 24.79 8.28
C TRP A 47 6.08 25.35 8.67
N ARG A 48 7.18 24.67 8.34
CA ARG A 48 8.54 25.17 8.64
C ARG A 48 8.82 26.50 7.94
N GLN A 49 8.29 26.69 6.73
CA GLN A 49 8.45 27.96 6.02
C GLN A 49 7.69 29.08 6.74
N VAL A 50 6.45 28.83 7.15
CA VAL A 50 5.66 29.80 7.93
C VAL A 50 6.32 30.09 9.28
N GLU A 51 6.82 29.08 9.98
CA GLU A 51 7.52 29.23 11.26
C GLU A 51 8.78 30.09 11.14
N ASN A 52 9.67 29.78 10.19
CA ASN A 52 10.87 30.56 9.93
C ASN A 52 10.53 32.03 9.62
N LEU A 53 9.46 32.26 8.88
CA LEU A 53 8.97 33.59 8.54
C LEU A 53 8.40 34.34 9.76
N MET A 54 7.71 33.65 10.67
CA MET A 54 7.16 34.22 11.91
C MET A 54 8.20 34.46 13.00
N GLU A 55 9.30 33.71 13.01
CA GLU A 55 10.44 33.95 13.92
C GLU A 55 11.14 35.30 13.65
N HIS A 56 11.03 35.82 12.42
CA HIS A 56 11.70 37.04 12.00
C HIS A 56 10.85 38.31 12.20
N ASP A 57 9.52 38.22 12.46
CA ASP A 57 8.66 39.37 12.70
C ASP A 57 7.49 39.07 13.67
N VAL A 58 7.41 39.82 14.77
CA VAL A 58 6.31 40.05 15.74
C VAL A 58 5.48 38.85 16.26
N GLY A 59 5.81 37.60 15.90
CA GLY A 59 5.01 36.40 16.19
C GLY A 59 5.34 35.64 17.48
N THR A 60 6.17 36.20 18.37
CA THR A 60 6.73 35.46 19.53
C THR A 60 5.66 34.89 20.47
N ASP A 61 4.57 35.62 20.70
CA ASP A 61 3.48 35.18 21.59
C ASP A 61 2.66 34.05 20.96
N PHE A 62 2.47 34.07 19.64
CA PHE A 62 1.80 33.01 18.90
C PHE A 62 2.65 31.74 18.86
N LEU A 63 3.96 31.87 18.62
CA LEU A 63 4.90 30.75 18.61
C LEU A 63 5.01 30.07 19.99
N GLN A 64 4.96 30.83 21.10
CA GLN A 64 4.91 30.24 22.44
C GLN A 64 3.64 29.41 22.67
N ASN A 65 2.48 29.93 22.27
CA ASN A 65 1.21 29.22 22.40
C ASN A 65 1.19 27.94 21.54
N LEU A 66 1.78 28.01 20.34
CA LEU A 66 1.88 26.86 19.44
C LEU A 66 2.90 25.80 19.93
N THR A 67 3.98 26.24 20.56
CA THR A 67 4.94 25.35 21.24
C THR A 67 4.25 24.57 22.37
N GLN A 68 3.31 25.20 23.08
CA GLN A 68 2.49 24.53 24.08
C GLN A 68 1.57 23.46 23.46
N TYR A 69 0.96 23.72 22.30
CA TYR A 69 0.19 22.72 21.57
C TYR A 69 1.05 21.56 21.04
N ARG A 70 2.28 21.83 20.57
CA ARG A 70 3.22 20.78 20.14
C ARG A 70 3.63 19.83 21.25
N ASN A 71 3.62 20.28 22.51
CA ASN A 71 3.87 19.41 23.66
C ASN A 71 2.71 18.44 23.94
N VAL A 72 1.51 18.73 23.42
CA VAL A 72 0.29 17.91 23.60
C VAL A 72 -0.05 17.11 22.35
N LEU A 73 0.20 17.67 21.16
CA LEU A 73 -0.07 17.09 19.85
C LEU A 73 1.24 16.74 19.15
N LYS A 74 1.44 15.46 18.84
CA LYS A 74 2.59 15.03 18.04
C LYS A 74 2.34 15.34 16.57
N PHE A 75 3.09 16.30 16.02
CA PHE A 75 3.02 16.66 14.61
C PHE A 75 3.72 15.60 13.75
N PRO A 76 3.34 15.46 12.46
CA PRO A 76 4.05 14.57 11.54
C PRO A 76 5.52 15.00 11.38
N SER A 77 6.36 14.04 11.01
CA SER A 77 7.79 14.20 10.76
C SER A 77 8.12 14.05 9.27
N ASP A 78 9.38 14.30 8.91
CA ASP A 78 9.86 14.05 7.54
C ASP A 78 9.72 12.56 7.14
N GLU A 79 9.78 11.63 8.10
CA GLU A 79 9.52 10.20 7.88
C GLU A 79 8.05 9.97 7.47
N ASP A 80 7.11 10.66 8.11
CA ASP A 80 5.68 10.55 7.81
C ASP A 80 5.37 11.12 6.42
N LEU A 81 5.99 12.25 6.05
CA LEU A 81 5.88 12.83 4.70
C LEU A 81 6.41 11.86 3.64
N ASN A 82 7.62 11.32 3.85
CA ASN A 82 8.20 10.34 2.93
C ASN A 82 7.31 9.09 2.83
N GLY A 83 6.78 8.59 3.94
CA GLY A 83 5.87 7.45 3.97
C GLY A 83 4.57 7.71 3.20
N ALA A 84 4.00 8.92 3.32
CA ALA A 84 2.81 9.33 2.57
C ALA A 84 3.10 9.43 1.06
N ALA A 85 4.24 10.02 0.67
CA ALA A 85 4.67 10.09 -0.72
C ALA A 85 4.82 8.68 -1.31
N VAL A 86 5.60 7.80 -0.67
CA VAL A 86 5.80 6.42 -1.11
C VAL A 86 4.47 5.64 -1.18
N ALA A 87 3.52 5.90 -0.28
CA ALA A 87 2.20 5.30 -0.35
C ALA A 87 1.41 5.75 -1.58
N LEU A 88 1.44 7.05 -1.90
CA LEU A 88 0.79 7.60 -3.10
C LEU A 88 1.42 7.07 -4.39
N LEU A 89 2.75 6.99 -4.47
CA LEU A 89 3.45 6.40 -5.63
C LEU A 89 3.11 4.91 -5.79
N ARG A 90 3.04 4.15 -4.69
CA ARG A 90 2.59 2.74 -4.76
C ARG A 90 1.17 2.62 -5.31
N LEU A 91 0.27 3.52 -4.92
CA LEU A 91 -1.09 3.56 -5.46
C LEU A 91 -1.08 3.88 -6.96
N GLN A 92 -0.23 4.82 -7.37
CA GLN A 92 0.00 5.16 -8.77
C GLN A 92 0.43 3.94 -9.59
N ASP A 93 1.44 3.20 -9.14
CA ASP A 93 1.92 1.97 -9.79
C ASP A 93 0.84 0.88 -9.83
N THR A 94 0.27 0.58 -8.65
CA THR A 94 -0.64 -0.56 -8.50
C THR A 94 -1.90 -0.38 -9.35
N TYR A 95 -2.45 0.83 -9.38
CA TYR A 95 -3.69 1.13 -10.08
C TYR A 95 -3.49 1.80 -11.45
N GLN A 96 -2.24 1.95 -11.91
CA GLN A 96 -1.91 2.62 -13.18
C GLN A 96 -2.55 4.01 -13.29
N LEU A 97 -2.42 4.78 -12.21
CA LEU A 97 -2.99 6.12 -12.17
C LEU A 97 -2.11 7.07 -12.99
N ASP A 98 -2.74 7.84 -13.87
CA ASP A 98 -2.07 8.89 -14.63
C ASP A 98 -1.65 10.04 -13.71
N THR A 99 -0.39 10.50 -13.82
CA THR A 99 0.18 11.54 -12.96
C THR A 99 -0.66 12.81 -12.97
N SER A 100 -1.07 13.29 -14.16
CA SER A 100 -1.87 14.50 -14.30
C SER A 100 -3.26 14.35 -13.69
N SER A 101 -3.81 13.14 -13.69
CA SER A 101 -5.11 12.84 -13.08
C SER A 101 -5.01 12.85 -11.56
N VAL A 102 -3.97 12.23 -10.99
CA VAL A 102 -3.67 12.30 -9.56
C VAL A 102 -3.44 13.74 -9.13
N ALA A 103 -2.62 14.51 -9.86
CA ALA A 103 -2.38 15.91 -9.57
C ALA A 103 -3.68 16.75 -9.61
N ARG A 104 -4.63 16.43 -10.48
CA ARG A 104 -5.96 17.08 -10.53
C ARG A 104 -6.96 16.58 -9.49
N GLY A 105 -6.55 15.77 -8.53
CA GLY A 105 -7.46 15.26 -7.50
C GLY A 105 -8.37 14.12 -7.97
N LYS A 106 -8.07 13.47 -9.10
CA LYS A 106 -8.88 12.41 -9.70
C LYS A 106 -8.23 11.04 -9.55
N LEU A 107 -8.94 10.11 -8.92
CA LEU A 107 -8.50 8.72 -8.76
C LEU A 107 -9.49 7.81 -9.48
N ASN A 108 -9.01 7.03 -10.47
CA ASN A 108 -9.85 6.21 -11.35
C ASN A 108 -11.04 6.98 -11.97
N GLY A 109 -10.80 8.24 -12.36
CA GLY A 109 -11.81 9.10 -12.99
C GLY A 109 -12.80 9.76 -12.02
N ILE A 110 -12.72 9.49 -10.71
CA ILE A 110 -13.57 10.12 -9.69
C ILE A 110 -12.83 11.27 -9.02
N GLN A 111 -13.47 12.44 -8.94
CA GLN A 111 -12.93 13.62 -8.23
C GLN A 111 -13.07 13.40 -6.72
N TYR A 112 -11.97 13.47 -5.99
CA TYR A 112 -11.97 13.28 -4.54
C TYR A 112 -11.36 14.42 -3.72
N SER A 113 -10.44 15.18 -4.30
CA SER A 113 -9.75 16.28 -3.62
C SER A 113 -9.70 17.53 -4.49
N THR A 114 -9.22 18.61 -3.90
CA THR A 114 -8.69 19.76 -4.64
C THR A 114 -7.46 19.35 -5.46
N GLU A 115 -7.12 20.18 -6.46
CA GLU A 115 -5.94 19.97 -7.28
C GLU A 115 -4.67 20.26 -6.49
N MET A 116 -3.63 19.48 -6.73
CA MET A 116 -2.27 19.72 -6.24
C MET A 116 -1.69 20.94 -6.94
N SER A 117 -0.94 21.76 -6.19
CA SER A 117 -0.15 22.86 -6.75
C SER A 117 1.14 22.35 -7.41
N SER A 118 1.80 23.20 -8.18
CA SER A 118 3.13 22.93 -8.73
C SER A 118 4.15 22.63 -7.62
N ASP A 119 4.06 23.30 -6.46
CA ASP A 119 4.89 23.04 -5.28
C ASP A 119 4.65 21.64 -4.69
N ASP A 120 3.41 21.17 -4.66
CA ASP A 120 3.07 19.83 -4.18
C ASP A 120 3.63 18.74 -5.11
N CYS A 121 3.52 18.95 -6.43
CA CYS A 121 4.10 18.06 -7.43
C CYS A 121 5.64 18.04 -7.36
N PHE A 122 6.26 19.21 -7.17
CA PHE A 122 7.71 19.33 -7.01
C PHE A 122 8.19 18.57 -5.77
N GLU A 123 7.49 18.71 -4.64
CA GLU A 123 7.83 17.99 -3.41
C GLU A 123 7.71 16.47 -3.59
N LEU A 124 6.66 15.96 -4.26
CA LEU A 124 6.54 14.54 -4.60
C LEU A 124 7.72 14.06 -5.47
N GLY A 125 8.09 14.83 -6.49
CA GLY A 125 9.25 14.53 -7.32
C GLY A 125 10.54 14.49 -6.49
N ARG A 126 10.72 15.42 -5.56
CA ARG A 126 11.89 15.48 -4.68
C ARG A 126 11.98 14.28 -3.74
N GLN A 127 10.86 13.91 -3.10
CA GLN A 127 10.80 12.72 -2.25
C GLN A 127 11.09 11.45 -3.06
N SER A 128 10.56 11.34 -4.28
CA SER A 128 10.86 10.23 -5.21
C SER A 128 12.37 10.14 -5.48
N TYR A 129 13.01 11.27 -5.75
CA TYR A 129 14.44 11.34 -6.02
C TYR A 129 15.28 10.88 -4.83
N VAL A 130 14.92 11.32 -3.61
CA VAL A 130 15.60 10.94 -2.36
C VAL A 130 15.49 9.42 -2.12
N ASN A 131 14.38 8.80 -2.54
CA ASN A 131 14.18 7.36 -2.48
C ASN A 131 14.85 6.59 -3.65
N ASN A 132 15.60 7.27 -4.53
CA ASN A 132 16.17 6.74 -5.77
C ASN A 132 15.11 6.19 -6.76
N ASP A 133 13.88 6.67 -6.65
CA ASP A 133 12.81 6.39 -7.62
C ASP A 133 12.86 7.42 -8.75
N TYR A 134 13.78 7.21 -9.68
CA TYR A 134 14.03 8.15 -10.77
C TYR A 134 12.86 8.21 -11.76
N HIS A 135 12.08 7.13 -11.91
CA HIS A 135 10.91 7.10 -12.78
C HIS A 135 9.82 8.04 -12.26
N HIS A 136 9.43 7.89 -10.99
CA HIS A 136 8.46 8.82 -10.40
C HIS A 136 9.00 10.24 -10.29
N THR A 137 10.32 10.41 -10.09
CA THR A 137 10.93 11.74 -10.14
C THR A 137 10.68 12.41 -11.49
N VAL A 138 10.91 11.71 -12.59
CA VAL A 138 10.68 12.26 -13.94
C VAL A 138 9.21 12.60 -14.17
N LEU A 139 8.29 11.72 -13.76
CA LEU A 139 6.85 11.97 -13.90
C LEU A 139 6.40 13.22 -13.13
N TRP A 140 6.73 13.30 -11.84
CA TRP A 140 6.24 14.37 -10.97
C TRP A 140 6.95 15.71 -11.20
N MET A 141 8.22 15.70 -11.61
CA MET A 141 8.93 16.92 -11.99
C MET A 141 8.41 17.51 -13.31
N ASN A 142 8.04 16.67 -14.28
CA ASN A 142 7.38 17.14 -15.50
C ASN A 142 5.98 17.72 -15.20
N GLU A 143 5.20 17.05 -14.34
CA GLU A 143 3.91 17.57 -13.90
C GLU A 143 4.08 18.92 -13.19
N ALA A 144 5.04 19.03 -12.26
CA ALA A 144 5.35 20.30 -11.58
C ALA A 144 5.68 21.42 -12.59
N MET A 145 6.51 21.12 -13.60
CA MET A 145 6.87 22.09 -14.64
C MET A 145 5.69 22.50 -15.53
N SER A 146 4.81 21.55 -15.87
CA SER A 146 3.59 21.84 -16.65
C SER A 146 2.66 22.76 -15.86
N ARG A 147 2.40 22.43 -14.60
CA ARG A 147 1.49 23.20 -13.74
C ARG A 147 2.03 24.59 -13.41
N MET A 148 3.34 24.74 -13.28
CA MET A 148 4.01 26.03 -13.12
C MET A 148 3.67 27.02 -14.25
N LEU A 149 3.36 26.54 -15.46
CA LEU A 149 2.95 27.36 -16.61
C LEU A 149 1.45 27.71 -16.62
N GLU A 150 0.64 26.90 -15.93
CA GLU A 150 -0.82 27.05 -15.85
C GLU A 150 -1.25 27.91 -14.66
N GLU A 151 -0.48 27.90 -13.58
CA GLU A 151 -0.77 28.64 -12.36
C GLU A 151 -0.66 30.16 -12.55
N PRO A 152 -1.49 30.97 -11.86
CA PRO A 152 -1.41 32.42 -11.95
C PRO A 152 -0.03 32.94 -11.53
N LEU A 153 0.55 33.86 -12.31
CA LEU A 153 1.86 34.49 -12.06
C LEU A 153 1.97 35.21 -10.70
N ASN A 154 0.86 35.37 -10.00
CA ASN A 154 0.74 36.05 -8.72
C ASN A 154 1.07 35.11 -7.53
N GLN A 155 1.24 33.82 -7.81
CA GLN A 155 1.55 32.81 -6.80
C GLN A 155 3.07 32.70 -6.65
N THR A 156 3.56 32.89 -5.42
CA THR A 156 4.97 32.73 -5.09
C THR A 156 5.33 31.25 -5.02
N GLN A 157 6.02 30.77 -6.05
CA GLN A 157 6.55 29.41 -6.14
C GLN A 157 7.77 29.26 -5.22
N THR A 158 7.89 28.09 -4.58
CA THR A 158 9.02 27.80 -3.68
C THR A 158 10.25 27.25 -4.41
N PHE A 159 10.12 26.98 -5.70
CA PHE A 159 11.17 26.44 -6.57
C PHE A 159 11.20 27.19 -7.91
N THR A 160 12.28 27.00 -8.67
CA THR A 160 12.51 27.60 -9.98
C THR A 160 12.58 26.53 -11.07
N ARG A 161 12.48 26.96 -12.34
CA ARG A 161 12.72 26.07 -13.50
C ARG A 161 14.08 25.37 -13.42
N ALA A 162 15.10 26.04 -12.89
CA ALA A 162 16.44 25.46 -12.74
C ALA A 162 16.45 24.31 -11.73
N ASP A 163 15.70 24.44 -10.62
CA ASP A 163 15.60 23.38 -9.61
C ASP A 163 14.95 22.12 -10.20
N VAL A 164 13.89 22.26 -11.00
CA VAL A 164 13.25 21.11 -11.67
C VAL A 164 14.19 20.44 -12.66
N LEU A 165 14.90 21.23 -13.48
CA LEU A 165 15.85 20.72 -14.47
C LEU A 165 17.00 19.93 -13.83
N GLU A 166 17.44 20.32 -12.62
CA GLU A 166 18.46 19.58 -11.89
C GLU A 166 18.02 18.15 -11.59
N TYR A 167 16.80 17.98 -11.04
CA TYR A 167 16.24 16.66 -10.75
C TYR A 167 15.93 15.87 -12.02
N LEU A 168 15.33 16.51 -13.03
CA LEU A 168 14.97 15.87 -14.30
C LEU A 168 16.19 15.35 -15.05
N ALA A 169 17.24 16.16 -15.19
CA ALA A 169 18.43 15.80 -15.95
C ALA A 169 19.10 14.56 -15.37
N PHE A 170 19.32 14.53 -14.06
CA PHE A 170 19.97 13.39 -13.41
C PHE A 170 19.09 12.13 -13.43
N SER A 171 17.80 12.28 -13.16
CA SER A 171 16.86 11.14 -13.12
C SER A 171 16.67 10.53 -14.51
N THR A 172 16.57 11.35 -15.55
CA THR A 172 16.47 10.88 -16.94
C THR A 172 17.73 10.14 -17.39
N TYR A 173 18.90 10.58 -16.93
CA TYR A 173 20.15 9.83 -17.13
C TYR A 173 20.10 8.47 -16.44
N LYS A 174 19.58 8.40 -15.21
CA LYS A 174 19.43 7.14 -14.45
C LYS A 174 18.43 6.17 -15.08
N GLU A 175 17.44 6.67 -15.84
CA GLU A 175 16.55 5.86 -16.67
C GLU A 175 17.20 5.37 -17.98
N GLY A 176 18.43 5.80 -18.28
CA GLY A 176 19.21 5.38 -19.44
C GLY A 176 19.11 6.31 -20.66
N ASN A 177 18.37 7.43 -20.57
CA ASN A 177 18.21 8.37 -21.66
C ASN A 177 19.25 9.52 -21.55
N VAL A 178 20.50 9.18 -21.86
CA VAL A 178 21.66 10.09 -21.71
C VAL A 178 21.55 11.33 -22.62
N GLU A 179 20.97 11.19 -23.82
CA GLU A 179 20.82 12.31 -24.75
C GLU A 179 19.85 13.37 -24.21
N SER A 180 18.69 12.94 -23.71
CA SER A 180 17.71 13.87 -23.12
C SER A 180 18.26 14.51 -21.85
N ALA A 181 18.96 13.74 -21.02
CA ALA A 181 19.65 14.25 -19.85
C ALA A 181 20.66 15.37 -20.19
N LEU A 182 21.43 15.20 -21.28
CA LEU A 182 22.36 16.22 -21.76
C LEU A 182 21.64 17.48 -22.25
N VAL A 183 20.51 17.36 -22.95
CA VAL A 183 19.69 18.50 -23.38
C VAL A 183 19.24 19.32 -22.17
N MET A 184 18.65 18.67 -21.17
CA MET A 184 18.20 19.33 -19.94
C MET A 184 19.35 19.92 -19.14
N THR A 185 20.51 19.26 -19.11
CA THR A 185 21.72 19.79 -18.46
C THR A 185 22.24 21.04 -19.15
N ASN A 186 22.21 21.09 -20.48
CA ASN A 186 22.59 22.28 -21.23
C ASN A 186 21.62 23.43 -20.98
N GLU A 187 20.31 23.16 -20.90
CA GLU A 187 19.31 24.16 -20.54
C GLU A 187 19.53 24.70 -19.12
N LEU A 188 19.80 23.81 -18.15
CA LEU A 188 20.16 24.20 -16.79
C LEU A 188 21.39 25.13 -16.75
N LEU A 189 22.42 24.82 -17.55
CA LEU A 189 23.63 25.64 -17.64
C LEU A 189 23.41 26.99 -18.36
N GLN A 190 22.34 27.13 -19.17
CA GLN A 190 21.96 28.43 -19.72
C GLN A 190 21.35 29.33 -18.62
N LEU A 191 20.58 28.74 -17.70
CA LEU A 191 19.98 29.46 -16.57
C LEU A 191 21.02 29.74 -15.47
N LEU A 192 21.86 28.75 -15.17
CA LEU A 192 22.87 28.77 -14.11
C LEU A 192 24.23 28.29 -14.64
N PRO A 193 25.03 29.16 -15.29
CA PRO A 193 26.31 28.78 -15.91
C PRO A 193 27.33 28.16 -14.94
N ASN A 194 27.32 28.62 -13.68
CA ASN A 194 28.26 28.19 -12.64
C ASN A 194 27.68 27.09 -11.73
N HIS A 195 26.67 26.36 -12.19
CA HIS A 195 26.06 25.29 -11.40
C HIS A 195 27.07 24.18 -11.09
N GLU A 196 27.19 23.84 -9.79
CA GLU A 196 28.26 22.99 -9.26
C GLU A 196 28.25 21.57 -9.87
N ARG A 197 27.07 20.94 -9.94
CA ARG A 197 26.90 19.56 -10.45
C ARG A 197 26.76 19.46 -11.97
N ALA A 198 25.99 20.35 -12.59
CA ALA A 198 25.63 20.29 -14.02
C ALA A 198 26.85 20.30 -14.97
N ASN A 199 27.89 21.09 -14.66
CA ASN A 199 29.11 21.13 -15.47
C ASN A 199 29.85 19.78 -15.50
N GLY A 200 29.89 19.08 -14.36
CA GLY A 200 30.46 17.74 -14.26
C GLY A 200 29.61 16.71 -15.03
N ASN A 201 28.30 16.74 -14.81
CA ASN A 201 27.34 15.85 -15.48
C ASN A 201 27.40 15.99 -17.00
N LYS A 202 27.45 17.23 -17.52
CA LYS A 202 27.57 17.49 -18.96
C LYS A 202 28.75 16.75 -19.59
N ARG A 203 29.95 16.92 -19.03
CA ARG A 203 31.17 16.26 -19.54
C ARG A 203 31.05 14.75 -19.48
N PHE A 204 30.42 14.24 -18.42
CA PHE A 204 30.17 12.81 -18.26
C PHE A 204 29.21 12.28 -19.33
N TYR A 205 28.07 12.94 -19.54
CA TYR A 205 27.07 12.53 -20.54
C TYR A 205 27.61 12.60 -21.97
N GLU A 206 28.36 13.65 -22.31
CA GLU A 206 29.01 13.78 -23.63
C GLU A 206 29.99 12.62 -23.89
N LYS A 207 30.77 12.22 -22.88
CA LYS A 207 31.70 11.09 -22.97
C LYS A 207 30.97 9.76 -23.14
N GLU A 208 29.91 9.53 -22.37
CA GLU A 208 29.09 8.32 -22.45
C GLU A 208 28.43 8.18 -23.83
N ILE A 209 27.85 9.25 -24.37
CA ILE A 209 27.26 9.26 -25.72
C ILE A 209 28.32 8.97 -26.79
N ALA A 210 29.53 9.54 -26.66
CA ALA A 210 30.62 9.25 -27.58
C ALA A 210 31.01 7.77 -27.53
N HIS A 211 31.14 7.20 -26.34
CA HIS A 211 31.46 5.78 -26.14
C HIS A 211 30.37 4.86 -26.74
N GLN A 212 29.09 5.16 -26.51
CA GLN A 212 27.98 4.41 -27.11
C GLN A 212 28.00 4.45 -28.65
N LYS A 213 28.36 5.60 -29.24
CA LYS A 213 28.52 5.74 -30.69
C LYS A 213 29.70 4.94 -31.23
N GLU A 214 30.82 4.88 -30.50
CA GLU A 214 31.97 4.03 -30.86
C GLU A 214 31.63 2.55 -30.81
N MET A 215 30.95 2.10 -29.75
CA MET A 215 30.49 0.72 -29.62
C MET A 215 29.51 0.32 -30.73
N LYS A 216 28.58 1.21 -31.11
CA LYS A 216 27.68 0.99 -32.26
C LYS A 216 28.42 0.93 -33.59
N LYS A 217 29.52 1.67 -33.77
CA LYS A 217 30.35 1.61 -34.99
C LYS A 217 31.18 0.32 -35.10
N MET A 218 31.52 -0.30 -33.98
CA MET A 218 32.24 -1.59 -33.97
C MET A 218 31.33 -2.78 -34.31
N LYS A 219 30.00 -2.68 -34.11
CA LYS A 219 29.00 -3.69 -34.48
C LYS A 219 28.47 -3.51 -35.91
N GLY A 220 29.33 -3.73 -36.91
CA GLY A 220 28.91 -3.73 -38.32
C GLY A 220 28.28 -5.04 -38.78
N ASP A 221 27.04 -4.97 -39.27
CA ASP A 221 26.37 -5.83 -40.28
C ASP A 221 26.41 -7.37 -40.13
N ASP A 222 26.10 -7.91 -38.94
CA ASP A 222 25.91 -9.35 -38.73
C ASP A 222 24.59 -9.74 -38.00
N GLY A 223 23.61 -8.82 -37.96
CA GLY A 223 22.20 -9.17 -37.74
C GLY A 223 21.84 -9.84 -36.41
N THR A 224 22.68 -9.72 -35.38
CA THR A 224 22.36 -10.23 -34.03
C THR A 224 22.11 -9.07 -33.06
N ASP A 225 20.82 -8.83 -32.79
CA ASP A 225 20.29 -7.84 -31.85
C ASP A 225 20.56 -8.24 -30.39
N GLU A 226 21.80 -8.22 -29.95
CA GLU A 226 22.10 -8.19 -28.52
C GLU A 226 22.56 -6.80 -28.12
N MET A 227 21.67 -6.03 -27.48
CA MET A 227 22.04 -4.75 -26.86
C MET A 227 23.11 -4.98 -25.77
N PRO A 228 24.18 -4.15 -25.69
CA PRO A 228 25.06 -4.18 -24.53
C PRO A 228 24.25 -3.77 -23.30
N VAL A 229 24.25 -4.62 -22.27
CA VAL A 229 23.74 -4.28 -20.95
C VAL A 229 24.63 -3.17 -20.39
N SER A 230 24.04 -2.04 -20.03
CA SER A 230 24.74 -0.96 -19.33
C SER A 230 25.22 -1.47 -17.97
N ASP A 231 26.51 -1.30 -17.66
CA ASP A 231 27.11 -1.60 -16.34
C ASP A 231 26.65 -0.64 -15.22
N LEU A 232 25.73 0.29 -15.53
CA LEU A 232 25.09 1.10 -14.50
C LEU A 232 24.01 0.25 -13.82
N PRO A 233 24.00 0.17 -12.48
CA PRO A 233 22.88 -0.43 -11.78
C PRO A 233 21.64 0.41 -12.09
N VAL A 234 20.81 -0.09 -13.01
CA VAL A 234 19.41 0.29 -13.08
C VAL A 234 18.88 -0.05 -11.70
N ALA A 235 18.68 0.97 -10.87
CA ALA A 235 18.11 0.83 -9.54
C ALA A 235 16.61 0.50 -9.66
N ARG A 236 16.28 -0.59 -10.36
CA ARG A 236 15.12 -1.39 -10.03
C ARG A 236 15.59 -2.30 -8.93
N SER A 237 15.08 -2.06 -7.73
CA SER A 237 15.25 -2.91 -6.56
C SER A 237 15.44 -4.37 -6.97
N ASP A 238 16.56 -4.94 -6.54
CA ASP A 238 17.00 -6.33 -6.62
C ASP A 238 15.84 -7.34 -6.57
N THR A 239 15.18 -7.55 -7.71
CA THR A 239 14.13 -8.54 -7.88
C THR A 239 14.40 -9.14 -9.24
N GLY A 240 14.96 -10.36 -9.26
CA GLY A 240 15.18 -11.10 -10.51
C GLY A 240 13.88 -11.19 -11.33
N GLU A 241 13.98 -11.65 -12.58
CA GLU A 241 12.85 -11.75 -13.53
C GLU A 241 11.59 -12.40 -12.91
N LEU A 242 11.79 -13.37 -12.02
CA LEU A 242 10.73 -14.02 -11.24
C LEU A 242 9.94 -13.04 -10.35
N GLY A 243 10.64 -12.15 -9.63
CA GLY A 243 10.03 -11.15 -8.74
C GLY A 243 9.32 -10.03 -9.51
N VAL A 244 9.80 -9.68 -10.71
CA VAL A 244 9.11 -8.73 -11.60
C VAL A 244 7.78 -9.31 -12.10
N LYS A 245 7.76 -10.59 -12.47
CA LYS A 245 6.54 -11.28 -12.94
C LYS A 245 5.51 -11.44 -11.82
N GLU A 246 5.95 -11.74 -10.60
CA GLU A 246 5.08 -11.84 -9.42
C GLU A 246 4.46 -10.48 -9.07
N ARG A 247 5.27 -9.41 -9.02
CA ARG A 247 4.80 -8.04 -8.78
C ARG A 247 3.75 -7.62 -9.81
N LYS A 248 4.03 -7.81 -11.10
CA LYS A 248 3.08 -7.47 -12.17
C LYS A 248 1.76 -8.24 -12.04
N SER A 249 1.82 -9.53 -11.70
CA SER A 249 0.63 -10.36 -11.51
C SER A 249 -0.21 -9.87 -10.30
N TYR A 250 0.46 -9.50 -9.21
CA TYR A 250 -0.17 -8.91 -8.04
C TYR A 250 -0.90 -7.59 -8.37
N GLU A 251 -0.24 -6.67 -9.07
CA GLU A 251 -0.84 -5.38 -9.44
C GLU A 251 -2.04 -5.57 -10.40
N MET A 252 -1.92 -6.46 -11.40
CA MET A 252 -3.03 -6.81 -12.29
C MET A 252 -4.22 -7.41 -11.54
N LEU A 253 -3.98 -8.19 -10.49
CA LEU A 253 -5.05 -8.71 -9.62
C LEU A 253 -5.72 -7.60 -8.82
N CYS A 254 -4.94 -6.66 -8.28
CA CYS A 254 -5.48 -5.50 -7.57
C CYS A 254 -6.33 -4.59 -8.45
N ARG A 255 -6.06 -4.54 -9.76
CA ARG A 255 -6.91 -3.86 -10.76
C ARG A 255 -8.07 -4.70 -11.28
N GLY A 256 -8.13 -5.99 -10.91
CA GLY A 256 -9.15 -6.92 -11.41
C GLY A 256 -8.97 -7.31 -12.89
N GLU A 257 -7.77 -7.13 -13.46
CA GLU A 257 -7.44 -7.48 -14.85
C GLU A 257 -7.13 -8.97 -15.02
N LEU A 258 -6.62 -9.59 -13.95
CA LEU A 258 -6.27 -11.01 -13.94
C LEU A 258 -7.37 -11.79 -13.20
N LYS A 259 -7.98 -12.76 -13.91
CA LYS A 259 -9.06 -13.61 -13.37
C LYS A 259 -8.85 -15.06 -13.83
N PRO A 260 -9.49 -16.05 -13.18
CA PRO A 260 -9.55 -17.42 -13.69
C PRO A 260 -10.28 -17.45 -15.04
N SER A 261 -10.17 -18.56 -15.78
CA SER A 261 -10.83 -18.67 -17.08
C SER A 261 -12.37 -18.60 -16.94
N PRO A 262 -13.10 -18.06 -17.94
CA PRO A 262 -14.56 -18.03 -17.90
C PRO A 262 -15.18 -19.42 -17.70
N THR A 263 -14.59 -20.45 -18.30
CA THR A 263 -14.99 -21.86 -18.12
C THR A 263 -14.85 -22.30 -16.67
N TYR A 264 -13.74 -21.94 -16.01
CA TYR A 264 -13.54 -22.24 -14.60
C TYR A 264 -14.54 -21.51 -13.71
N MET A 265 -14.69 -20.20 -13.90
CA MET A 265 -15.62 -19.36 -13.11
C MET A 265 -17.08 -19.83 -13.25
N ARG A 266 -17.51 -20.27 -14.44
CA ARG A 266 -18.85 -20.84 -14.67
C ARG A 266 -19.11 -22.09 -13.84
N SER A 267 -18.07 -22.78 -13.38
CA SER A 267 -18.20 -23.98 -12.57
C SER A 267 -18.44 -23.68 -11.08
N LEU A 268 -18.17 -22.47 -10.61
CA LEU A 268 -18.34 -22.03 -9.22
C LEU A 268 -19.82 -21.92 -8.85
N ARG A 269 -20.15 -22.14 -7.57
CA ARG A 269 -21.53 -22.20 -7.08
C ARG A 269 -21.72 -21.39 -5.80
N CYS A 270 -22.92 -20.84 -5.65
CA CYS A 270 -23.43 -20.35 -4.38
C CYS A 270 -24.46 -21.34 -3.84
N ARG A 271 -24.46 -21.59 -2.53
CA ARG A 271 -25.38 -22.52 -1.87
C ARG A 271 -25.56 -22.19 -0.40
N TYR A 272 -26.68 -22.66 0.14
CA TYR A 272 -26.88 -22.74 1.58
C TYR A 272 -26.19 -23.99 2.12
N VAL A 273 -25.41 -23.85 3.20
CA VAL A 273 -24.70 -24.98 3.81
C VAL A 273 -25.00 -25.08 5.30
N THR A 274 -25.09 -26.32 5.77
CA THR A 274 -25.33 -26.65 7.19
C THR A 274 -24.11 -27.22 7.88
N ASN A 275 -23.08 -27.62 7.13
CA ASN A 275 -21.79 -28.08 7.65
C ASN A 275 -21.90 -29.18 8.73
N ASN A 276 -22.96 -30.00 8.66
CA ASN A 276 -23.30 -31.00 9.68
C ASN A 276 -23.47 -30.44 11.12
N VAL A 277 -23.62 -29.12 11.27
CA VAL A 277 -23.87 -28.46 12.56
C VAL A 277 -25.38 -28.46 12.82
N PRO A 278 -25.86 -29.00 13.96
CA PRO A 278 -27.29 -29.09 14.25
C PRO A 278 -28.02 -27.74 14.19
N PHE A 279 -27.41 -26.68 14.72
CA PHE A 279 -27.97 -25.33 14.72
C PHE A 279 -28.18 -24.78 13.29
N LEU A 280 -27.25 -25.04 12.38
CA LEU A 280 -27.32 -24.54 10.99
C LEU A 280 -28.42 -25.22 10.15
N ARG A 281 -29.08 -26.28 10.66
CA ARG A 281 -30.31 -26.79 10.02
C ARG A 281 -31.47 -25.80 10.09
N LEU A 282 -31.46 -24.91 11.09
CA LEU A 282 -32.48 -23.86 11.27
C LEU A 282 -32.07 -22.56 10.59
N GLY A 283 -30.77 -22.25 10.55
CA GLY A 283 -30.20 -21.07 9.91
C GLY A 283 -28.97 -21.44 9.09
N PRO A 284 -29.13 -21.93 7.84
CA PRO A 284 -28.00 -22.32 7.02
C PRO A 284 -27.15 -21.12 6.60
N LEU A 285 -25.85 -21.34 6.49
CA LEU A 285 -24.89 -20.32 6.06
C LEU A 285 -24.99 -20.09 4.55
N LYS A 286 -24.82 -18.84 4.11
CA LYS A 286 -24.77 -18.47 2.69
C LYS A 286 -23.33 -18.57 2.19
N LEU A 287 -23.01 -19.60 1.42
CA LEU A 287 -21.67 -19.86 0.90
C LEU A 287 -21.60 -19.51 -0.58
N GLU A 288 -20.51 -18.85 -0.97
CA GLU A 288 -20.09 -18.59 -2.35
C GLU A 288 -18.69 -19.18 -2.58
N GLU A 289 -18.54 -20.01 -3.62
CA GLU A 289 -17.23 -20.51 -4.04
C GLU A 289 -16.45 -19.44 -4.80
N ALA A 290 -15.29 -19.05 -4.28
CA ALA A 290 -14.32 -18.21 -4.99
C ALA A 290 -13.30 -19.04 -5.77
N HIS A 291 -12.95 -20.23 -5.25
CA HIS A 291 -12.06 -21.18 -5.89
C HIS A 291 -12.37 -22.61 -5.42
N LYS A 292 -12.16 -23.61 -6.29
CA LYS A 292 -12.43 -25.03 -5.99
C LYS A 292 -11.22 -25.80 -5.47
N ASP A 293 -10.05 -25.54 -6.03
CA ASP A 293 -8.81 -26.27 -5.74
C ASP A 293 -7.61 -25.32 -5.78
N PRO A 294 -7.12 -24.82 -4.64
CA PRO A 294 -7.62 -25.11 -3.29
C PRO A 294 -9.01 -24.51 -3.07
N TYR A 295 -9.74 -25.07 -2.10
CA TYR A 295 -11.07 -24.62 -1.74
C TYR A 295 -11.01 -23.26 -1.03
N ILE A 296 -11.54 -22.23 -1.68
CA ILE A 296 -11.65 -20.87 -1.14
C ILE A 296 -13.09 -20.41 -1.26
N VAL A 297 -13.68 -20.00 -0.15
CA VAL A 297 -15.09 -19.61 -0.10
C VAL A 297 -15.31 -18.31 0.63
N ILE A 298 -16.43 -17.66 0.32
CA ILE A 298 -16.95 -16.49 1.02
C ILE A 298 -18.26 -16.88 1.69
N TYR A 299 -18.35 -16.67 2.99
CA TYR A 299 -19.60 -16.72 3.75
C TYR A 299 -20.21 -15.31 3.79
N HIS A 300 -21.43 -15.17 3.29
CA HIS A 300 -22.20 -13.93 3.38
C HIS A 300 -22.96 -13.86 4.71
N ASP A 301 -23.13 -12.64 5.21
CA ASP A 301 -23.78 -12.35 6.50
C ASP A 301 -23.15 -13.10 7.69
N ALA A 302 -21.83 -13.28 7.64
CA ALA A 302 -21.04 -13.97 8.64
C ALA A 302 -20.81 -13.14 9.93
N MET A 303 -20.89 -11.82 9.84
CA MET A 303 -20.75 -10.92 11.00
C MET A 303 -21.75 -9.77 10.92
N TYR A 304 -22.50 -9.53 12.00
CA TYR A 304 -23.53 -8.50 12.03
C TYR A 304 -22.96 -7.11 12.38
N ASP A 305 -23.66 -6.06 11.96
CA ASP A 305 -23.23 -4.67 12.17
C ASP A 305 -22.94 -4.33 13.63
N SER A 306 -23.81 -4.76 14.54
CA SER A 306 -23.62 -4.55 15.99
C SER A 306 -22.36 -5.25 16.53
N GLU A 307 -22.02 -6.42 15.97
CA GLU A 307 -20.82 -7.17 16.36
C GLU A 307 -19.56 -6.46 15.84
N MET A 308 -19.57 -6.06 14.57
CA MET A 308 -18.49 -5.30 13.94
C MET A 308 -18.22 -3.99 14.68
N ASP A 309 -19.25 -3.24 15.05
CA ASP A 309 -19.09 -1.96 15.75
C ASP A 309 -18.49 -2.14 17.15
N LEU A 310 -18.92 -3.18 17.88
CA LEU A 310 -18.34 -3.50 19.18
C LEU A 310 -16.86 -3.89 19.05
N ILE A 311 -16.54 -4.79 18.13
CA ILE A 311 -15.16 -5.26 17.89
C ILE A 311 -14.26 -4.08 17.50
N LYS A 312 -14.71 -3.20 16.60
CA LYS A 312 -13.98 -1.97 16.23
C LYS A 312 -13.76 -1.05 17.42
N ARG A 313 -14.78 -0.85 18.28
CA ARG A 313 -14.66 -0.02 19.50
C ARG A 313 -13.64 -0.60 20.49
N MET A 314 -13.65 -1.92 20.71
CA MET A 314 -12.70 -2.59 21.59
C MET A 314 -11.26 -2.54 21.05
N ALA A 315 -11.10 -2.63 19.73
CA ALA A 315 -9.79 -2.62 19.07
C ALA A 315 -9.14 -1.23 19.02
N ARG A 316 -9.91 -0.16 18.79
CA ARG A 316 -9.41 1.22 18.64
C ARG A 316 -8.36 1.66 19.68
N PRO A 317 -8.59 1.53 21.01
CA PRO A 317 -7.62 1.97 22.01
C PRO A 317 -6.34 1.11 22.06
N ARG A 318 -6.40 -0.12 21.51
CA ARG A 318 -5.29 -1.08 21.52
C ARG A 318 -4.43 -1.03 20.27
N PHE A 319 -4.83 -0.26 19.25
CA PHE A 319 -4.09 -0.23 18.00
C PHE A 319 -2.65 0.19 18.19
N ARG A 320 -1.77 -0.64 17.64
CA ARG A 320 -0.36 -0.37 17.45
C ARG A 320 -0.05 -0.58 15.97
N ARG A 321 1.04 0.04 15.48
CA ARG A 321 1.56 -0.25 14.14
C ARG A 321 1.81 -1.77 14.07
N ALA A 322 1.27 -2.42 13.05
CA ALA A 322 1.38 -3.87 12.94
C ALA A 322 2.84 -4.27 12.79
N THR A 323 3.24 -5.29 13.56
CA THR A 323 4.55 -5.92 13.45
C THR A 323 4.41 -7.24 12.70
N VAL A 324 5.51 -7.68 12.10
CA VAL A 324 5.66 -8.96 11.42
C VAL A 324 6.75 -9.75 12.13
N GLN A 325 6.60 -11.07 12.19
CA GLN A 325 7.64 -11.92 12.74
C GLN A 325 8.74 -12.09 11.67
N ASN A 326 9.95 -11.67 11.99
CA ASN A 326 11.10 -11.83 11.12
C ASN A 326 11.44 -13.31 11.00
N SER A 327 11.48 -13.83 9.77
CA SER A 327 11.68 -15.25 9.47
C SER A 327 13.06 -15.78 9.88
N VAL A 328 14.05 -14.90 10.03
CA VAL A 328 15.44 -15.24 10.40
C VAL A 328 15.63 -15.13 11.91
N THR A 329 15.20 -14.02 12.52
CA THR A 329 15.47 -13.75 13.94
C THR A 329 14.36 -14.26 14.86
N GLY A 330 13.13 -14.39 14.34
CA GLY A 330 11.91 -14.67 15.11
C GLY A 330 11.35 -13.45 15.84
N ALA A 331 12.01 -12.28 15.74
CA ALA A 331 11.60 -11.05 16.43
C ALA A 331 10.44 -10.34 15.72
N LEU A 332 9.65 -9.57 16.48
CA LEU A 332 8.59 -8.72 15.91
C LEU A 332 9.19 -7.39 15.43
N GLU A 333 9.09 -7.10 14.13
CA GLU A 333 9.63 -5.90 13.50
C GLU A 333 8.53 -5.13 12.73
N THR A 334 8.67 -3.81 12.60
CA THR A 334 7.81 -3.02 11.71
C THR A 334 8.35 -3.11 10.29
N ALA A 335 7.55 -3.53 9.33
CA ALA A 335 8.01 -3.72 7.95
C ALA A 335 7.30 -2.82 6.94
N ASN A 336 8.05 -2.34 5.96
CA ASN A 336 7.53 -1.51 4.87
C ASN A 336 6.54 -2.25 3.94
N TYR A 337 6.53 -3.59 3.99
CA TYR A 337 5.65 -4.45 3.21
C TYR A 337 4.31 -4.78 3.90
N ARG A 338 4.10 -4.32 5.15
CA ARG A 338 2.81 -4.41 5.86
C ARG A 338 2.49 -3.07 6.53
N ILE A 339 1.56 -2.33 5.95
CA ILE A 339 1.14 -1.02 6.45
C ILE A 339 -0.28 -1.13 6.99
N SER A 340 -0.40 -1.44 8.28
CA SER A 340 -1.68 -1.55 8.98
C SER A 340 -1.53 -1.27 10.48
N LYS A 341 -2.65 -1.03 11.17
CA LYS A 341 -2.73 -1.08 12.64
C LYS A 341 -3.40 -2.39 13.05
N SER A 342 -2.90 -3.05 14.08
CA SER A 342 -3.49 -4.28 14.61
C SER A 342 -3.75 -4.23 16.11
N ALA A 343 -4.78 -4.96 16.53
CA ALA A 343 -5.12 -5.23 17.91
C ALA A 343 -5.54 -6.69 18.03
N TRP A 344 -5.43 -7.25 19.23
CA TRP A 344 -5.83 -8.61 19.54
C TRP A 344 -6.90 -8.60 20.63
N LEU A 345 -7.95 -9.39 20.43
CA LEU A 345 -9.07 -9.52 21.35
C LEU A 345 -9.25 -11.00 21.71
N LYS A 346 -9.23 -11.32 23.00
CA LYS A 346 -9.45 -12.70 23.45
C LYS A 346 -10.92 -13.08 23.41
N THR A 347 -11.17 -14.37 23.24
CA THR A 347 -12.52 -14.94 23.17
C THR A 347 -13.34 -14.68 24.42
N ASP A 348 -12.71 -14.72 25.59
CA ASP A 348 -13.34 -14.60 26.91
C ASP A 348 -13.55 -13.14 27.36
N GLU A 349 -13.08 -12.15 26.58
CA GLU A 349 -13.26 -10.73 26.90
C GLU A 349 -14.70 -10.24 26.72
N ASP A 350 -15.44 -10.77 25.75
CA ASP A 350 -16.82 -10.37 25.49
C ASP A 350 -17.63 -11.49 24.83
N SER A 351 -18.89 -11.64 25.25
CA SER A 351 -19.84 -12.62 24.71
C SER A 351 -20.04 -12.52 23.18
N VAL A 352 -19.89 -11.33 22.59
CA VAL A 352 -19.96 -11.11 21.14
C VAL A 352 -18.76 -11.74 20.45
N ILE A 353 -17.55 -11.59 21.01
CA ILE A 353 -16.35 -12.23 20.47
C ILE A 353 -16.51 -13.74 20.54
N ALA A 354 -17.00 -14.27 21.67
CA ALA A 354 -17.29 -15.70 21.83
C ALA A 354 -18.29 -16.21 20.77
N LYS A 355 -19.35 -15.44 20.47
CA LYS A 355 -20.31 -15.80 19.41
C LYS A 355 -19.69 -15.81 18.02
N VAL A 356 -18.83 -14.84 17.70
CA VAL A 356 -18.08 -14.81 16.43
C VAL A 356 -17.16 -16.01 16.32
N VAL A 357 -16.42 -16.36 17.39
CA VAL A 357 -15.55 -17.54 17.42
C VAL A 357 -16.34 -18.84 17.27
N GLN A 358 -17.49 -18.97 17.94
CA GLN A 358 -18.38 -20.12 17.74
C GLN A 358 -18.86 -20.21 16.27
N ARG A 359 -19.22 -19.09 15.66
CA ARG A 359 -19.62 -19.05 14.26
C ARG A 359 -18.47 -19.43 13.31
N THR A 360 -17.23 -19.08 13.64
CA THR A 360 -16.03 -19.59 12.94
C THR A 360 -15.97 -21.12 13.00
N ALA A 361 -16.22 -21.72 14.16
CA ALA A 361 -16.30 -23.18 14.30
C ALA A 361 -17.42 -23.75 13.41
N ASP A 362 -18.60 -23.13 13.41
CA ASP A 362 -19.73 -23.59 12.60
C ASP A 362 -19.48 -23.46 11.09
N MET A 363 -18.76 -22.41 10.65
CA MET A 363 -18.36 -22.19 9.25
C MET A 363 -17.30 -23.18 8.79
N THR A 364 -16.36 -23.55 9.65
CA THR A 364 -15.17 -24.33 9.26
C THR A 364 -15.22 -25.80 9.62
N GLY A 365 -16.09 -26.19 10.57
CA GLY A 365 -16.10 -27.52 11.17
C GLY A 365 -14.90 -27.82 12.07
N LEU A 366 -13.93 -26.91 12.17
CA LEU A 366 -12.70 -27.05 12.95
C LEU A 366 -12.92 -26.67 14.41
N ASP A 367 -12.08 -27.22 15.27
CA ASP A 367 -12.04 -26.86 16.69
C ASP A 367 -11.38 -25.49 16.91
N MET A 368 -11.85 -24.71 17.88
CA MET A 368 -11.34 -23.37 18.17
C MET A 368 -10.43 -23.32 19.40
N GLU A 369 -10.23 -24.42 20.13
CA GLU A 369 -9.42 -24.46 21.35
C GLU A 369 -7.97 -24.04 21.10
N SER A 370 -7.40 -24.47 19.98
CA SER A 370 -6.04 -24.10 19.56
C SER A 370 -5.98 -22.88 18.65
N ALA A 371 -7.10 -22.21 18.38
CA ALA A 371 -7.14 -21.05 17.49
C ALA A 371 -6.60 -19.78 18.18
N GLU A 372 -5.89 -18.95 17.43
CA GLU A 372 -5.33 -17.70 17.94
C GLU A 372 -6.42 -16.70 18.37
N GLU A 373 -6.03 -15.69 19.14
CA GLU A 373 -6.90 -14.55 19.48
C GLU A 373 -7.43 -13.86 18.22
N LEU A 374 -8.59 -13.21 18.33
CA LEU A 374 -9.19 -12.52 17.20
C LEU A 374 -8.34 -11.28 16.87
N GLN A 375 -7.61 -11.32 15.77
CA GLN A 375 -6.82 -10.19 15.31
C GLN A 375 -7.75 -9.21 14.59
N VAL A 376 -7.76 -7.95 14.99
CA VAL A 376 -8.43 -6.85 14.30
C VAL A 376 -7.40 -6.02 13.59
N VAL A 377 -7.60 -5.77 12.29
CA VAL A 377 -6.66 -5.02 11.45
C VAL A 377 -7.39 -3.86 10.76
N ASN A 378 -6.76 -2.70 10.79
CA ASN A 378 -7.19 -1.53 10.04
C ASN A 378 -6.09 -1.14 9.03
N TYR A 379 -6.45 -1.16 7.75
CA TYR A 379 -5.68 -0.56 6.68
C TYR A 379 -6.31 0.79 6.35
N GLY A 380 -5.54 1.85 6.57
CA GLY A 380 -5.83 3.16 6.01
C GLY A 380 -5.45 3.21 4.53
N ILE A 381 -5.45 4.41 3.97
CA ILE A 381 -4.98 4.70 2.62
C ILE A 381 -3.60 4.10 2.37
N GLY A 382 -3.42 3.46 1.20
CA GLY A 382 -2.15 2.85 0.81
C GLY A 382 -1.71 1.69 1.71
N GLY A 383 -2.50 1.42 2.77
CA GLY A 383 -2.35 0.31 3.65
C GLY A 383 -2.54 -0.97 2.86
N HIS A 384 -1.55 -1.85 2.97
CA HIS A 384 -1.47 -3.09 2.20
C HIS A 384 -0.71 -4.13 3.02
N TYR A 385 -0.73 -5.36 2.51
CA TYR A 385 0.14 -6.43 2.97
C TYR A 385 0.62 -7.18 1.74
N ALA A 386 1.95 -7.16 1.51
CA ALA A 386 2.59 -7.89 0.44
C ALA A 386 2.26 -9.39 0.43
N PRO A 387 2.46 -10.08 -0.71
CA PRO A 387 2.24 -11.52 -0.83
C PRO A 387 2.96 -12.32 0.27
N HIS A 388 2.20 -13.13 0.99
CA HIS A 388 2.68 -13.94 2.11
C HIS A 388 1.88 -15.25 2.23
N PHE A 389 2.36 -16.10 3.12
CA PHE A 389 1.65 -17.29 3.61
C PHE A 389 1.23 -17.07 5.06
N ASP A 390 0.11 -17.66 5.44
CA ASP A 390 -0.30 -17.69 6.83
C ASP A 390 0.34 -18.83 7.61
N PHE A 391 0.75 -19.91 6.94
CA PHE A 391 1.49 -21.00 7.56
C PHE A 391 2.99 -20.70 7.62
N ALA A 392 3.68 -21.33 8.57
CA ALA A 392 5.14 -21.31 8.63
C ALA A 392 5.75 -22.27 7.62
N ARG A 393 6.78 -21.81 6.92
CA ARG A 393 7.55 -22.63 5.98
C ARG A 393 8.65 -23.40 6.69
N ARG A 394 9.12 -24.49 6.06
CA ARG A 394 10.18 -25.36 6.61
C ARG A 394 11.48 -24.61 6.92
N GLU A 395 11.76 -23.52 6.19
CA GLU A 395 12.97 -22.71 6.41
C GLU A 395 12.86 -21.80 7.65
N GLU A 396 11.64 -21.60 8.18
CA GLU A 396 11.33 -20.68 9.28
C GLU A 396 11.39 -21.39 10.63
N LYS A 397 12.61 -21.48 11.18
CA LYS A 397 12.92 -22.33 12.35
C LYS A 397 12.22 -21.96 13.66
N ARG A 398 11.57 -20.79 13.77
CA ARG A 398 11.01 -20.25 15.02
C ARG A 398 9.57 -19.73 14.92
N ALA A 399 8.87 -20.01 13.82
CA ALA A 399 7.60 -19.35 13.52
C ALA A 399 6.48 -19.58 14.56
N PHE A 400 6.58 -20.60 15.41
CA PHE A 400 5.66 -20.85 16.54
C PHE A 400 6.37 -21.32 17.81
N GLU A 401 7.63 -20.92 17.99
CA GLU A 401 8.43 -21.34 19.15
C GLU A 401 7.73 -20.93 20.46
N GLY A 402 7.47 -21.91 21.33
CA GLY A 402 6.81 -21.71 22.63
C GLY A 402 5.28 -21.88 22.65
N LEU A 403 4.59 -21.89 21.50
CA LEU A 403 3.14 -22.12 21.45
C LEU A 403 2.78 -23.61 21.57
N ASN A 404 3.56 -24.49 20.93
CA ASN A 404 3.30 -25.93 20.87
C ASN A 404 1.86 -26.28 20.40
N LEU A 405 1.33 -25.48 19.47
CA LEU A 405 0.01 -25.65 18.84
C LEU A 405 0.13 -26.21 17.40
N GLY A 406 1.36 -26.35 16.89
CA GLY A 406 1.60 -26.71 15.50
C GLY A 406 1.40 -25.53 14.54
N ASN A 407 1.38 -25.81 13.24
CA ASN A 407 1.25 -24.83 12.18
C ASN A 407 -0.22 -24.34 12.01
N ARG A 408 -0.41 -23.19 11.37
CA ARG A 408 -1.75 -22.64 11.08
C ARG A 408 -2.39 -23.43 9.96
N ILE A 409 -3.36 -24.26 10.29
CA ILE A 409 -4.04 -25.16 9.34
C ILE A 409 -5.01 -24.40 8.43
N ALA A 410 -5.64 -23.33 8.92
CA ALA A 410 -6.64 -22.58 8.17
C ALA A 410 -6.76 -21.11 8.61
N THR A 411 -7.34 -20.30 7.73
CA THR A 411 -7.60 -18.89 7.98
C THR A 411 -9.06 -18.55 7.72
N VAL A 412 -9.67 -17.80 8.63
CA VAL A 412 -10.93 -17.09 8.40
C VAL A 412 -10.68 -15.59 8.49
N LEU A 413 -11.01 -14.87 7.42
CA LEU A 413 -10.84 -13.42 7.28
C LEU A 413 -12.21 -12.74 7.17
N PHE A 414 -12.63 -12.06 8.22
CA PHE A 414 -13.86 -11.26 8.24
C PHE A 414 -13.63 -9.88 7.64
N TYR A 415 -14.50 -9.46 6.72
CA TYR A 415 -14.54 -8.10 6.19
C TYR A 415 -15.53 -7.25 6.99
N MET A 416 -15.02 -6.25 7.71
CA MET A 416 -15.82 -5.41 8.61
C MET A 416 -16.12 -4.02 8.06
N SER A 417 -15.71 -3.71 6.84
CA SER A 417 -16.09 -2.50 6.12
C SER A 417 -16.24 -2.78 4.64
N ASP A 418 -17.08 -1.99 3.99
CA ASP A 418 -17.01 -1.79 2.55
C ASP A 418 -15.81 -0.88 2.26
N VAL A 419 -15.16 -1.10 1.12
CA VAL A 419 -14.02 -0.30 0.67
C VAL A 419 -14.38 0.28 -0.68
N GLU A 420 -14.32 1.60 -0.79
CA GLU A 420 -14.76 2.35 -1.96
C GLU A 420 -13.92 1.97 -3.19
N GLN A 421 -12.59 1.96 -3.04
CA GLN A 421 -11.69 1.51 -4.09
C GLN A 421 -10.47 0.77 -3.53
N GLY A 422 -10.10 -0.32 -4.21
CA GLY A 422 -8.95 -1.14 -3.85
C GLY A 422 -9.21 -2.09 -2.68
N GLY A 423 -8.15 -2.46 -1.96
CA GLY A 423 -8.28 -3.26 -0.73
C GLY A 423 -8.64 -4.74 -0.92
N ALA A 424 -8.68 -5.28 -2.14
CA ALA A 424 -8.93 -6.70 -2.39
C ALA A 424 -7.95 -7.63 -1.64
N THR A 425 -8.41 -8.82 -1.24
CA THR A 425 -7.51 -9.92 -0.86
C THR A 425 -7.27 -10.75 -2.12
N VAL A 426 -6.02 -10.84 -2.58
CA VAL A 426 -5.67 -11.48 -3.86
C VAL A 426 -4.79 -12.70 -3.65
N PHE A 427 -5.12 -13.78 -4.33
CA PHE A 427 -4.33 -15.02 -4.38
C PHE A 427 -3.53 -15.02 -5.68
N THR A 428 -2.24 -14.71 -5.59
CA THR A 428 -1.36 -14.42 -6.75
C THR A 428 -1.26 -15.61 -7.69
N THR A 429 -1.04 -16.81 -7.14
CA THR A 429 -0.93 -18.06 -7.89
C THR A 429 -2.25 -18.47 -8.55
N LEU A 430 -3.38 -18.23 -7.86
CA LEU A 430 -4.71 -18.66 -8.29
C LEU A 430 -5.44 -17.65 -9.18
N ARG A 431 -4.85 -16.47 -9.39
CA ARG A 431 -5.46 -15.39 -10.17
C ARG A 431 -6.86 -15.02 -9.66
N THR A 432 -7.07 -15.10 -8.36
CA THR A 432 -8.38 -14.92 -7.72
C THR A 432 -8.33 -13.72 -6.78
N ALA A 433 -9.35 -12.87 -6.84
CA ALA A 433 -9.46 -11.66 -6.02
C ALA A 433 -10.79 -11.68 -5.25
N LEU A 434 -10.71 -11.49 -3.93
CA LEU A 434 -11.85 -11.36 -3.03
C LEU A 434 -11.99 -9.88 -2.65
N TRP A 435 -13.05 -9.25 -3.13
CA TRP A 435 -13.32 -7.84 -2.87
C TRP A 435 -13.99 -7.66 -1.50
N PRO A 436 -13.53 -6.70 -0.66
CA PRO A 436 -14.10 -6.50 0.66
C PRO A 436 -15.57 -6.14 0.58
N LYS A 437 -16.40 -6.89 1.29
CA LYS A 437 -17.82 -6.59 1.49
C LYS A 437 -18.15 -6.72 2.95
N ARG A 438 -18.67 -5.66 3.55
CA ARG A 438 -19.01 -5.63 4.97
C ARG A 438 -19.88 -6.83 5.36
N GLY A 439 -19.54 -7.46 6.49
CA GLY A 439 -20.26 -8.59 7.06
C GLY A 439 -19.96 -9.95 6.43
N THR A 440 -19.08 -10.03 5.42
CA THR A 440 -18.67 -11.30 4.80
C THR A 440 -17.42 -11.89 5.46
N ALA A 441 -17.19 -13.19 5.31
CA ALA A 441 -15.97 -13.86 5.77
C ALA A 441 -15.39 -14.76 4.69
N ALA A 442 -14.12 -14.58 4.34
CA ALA A 442 -13.39 -15.51 3.49
C ALA A 442 -12.79 -16.65 4.33
N PHE A 443 -12.74 -17.85 3.75
CA PHE A 443 -12.16 -19.02 4.38
C PHE A 443 -11.34 -19.84 3.37
N TRP A 444 -10.17 -20.30 3.80
CA TRP A 444 -9.34 -21.24 3.06
C TRP A 444 -8.48 -22.09 4.01
N MET A 445 -8.08 -23.27 3.54
CA MET A 445 -7.09 -24.11 4.20
C MET A 445 -5.68 -23.67 3.80
N ASN A 446 -4.77 -23.58 4.76
CA ASN A 446 -3.37 -23.21 4.54
C ASN A 446 -2.48 -24.45 4.31
N LEU A 447 -2.88 -25.60 4.86
CA LEU A 447 -2.12 -26.85 4.80
C LEU A 447 -2.88 -27.94 4.04
N HIS A 448 -2.10 -28.74 3.30
CA HIS A 448 -2.50 -30.02 2.77
C HIS A 448 -2.75 -31.03 3.91
N ARG A 449 -3.40 -32.16 3.58
CA ARG A 449 -3.69 -33.21 4.58
C ARG A 449 -2.44 -33.93 5.11
N ASP A 450 -1.32 -33.87 4.42
CA ASP A 450 -0.04 -34.38 4.91
C ASP A 450 0.71 -33.38 5.82
N GLY A 451 0.16 -32.18 6.01
CA GLY A 451 0.72 -31.12 6.83
C GLY A 451 1.63 -30.14 6.07
N GLU A 452 1.90 -30.38 4.79
CA GLU A 452 2.66 -29.43 3.98
C GLU A 452 1.85 -28.17 3.66
N GLY A 453 2.51 -27.03 3.59
CA GLY A 453 1.84 -25.76 3.27
C GLY A 453 1.47 -25.65 1.80
N ASP A 454 0.21 -25.31 1.52
CA ASP A 454 -0.27 -25.14 0.15
C ASP A 454 0.23 -23.79 -0.41
N LYS A 455 1.29 -23.86 -1.22
CA LYS A 455 1.93 -22.67 -1.83
C LYS A 455 1.00 -21.88 -2.76
N ARG A 456 -0.14 -22.45 -3.17
CA ARG A 456 -1.12 -21.76 -4.01
C ARG A 456 -1.95 -20.76 -3.21
N THR A 457 -1.96 -20.89 -1.88
CA THR A 457 -2.65 -19.97 -0.94
C THR A 457 -1.85 -18.69 -0.66
N GLN A 458 -0.73 -18.46 -1.36
CA GLN A 458 0.00 -17.20 -1.29
C GLN A 458 -0.95 -16.05 -1.62
N HIS A 459 -1.11 -15.14 -0.66
CA HIS A 459 -2.10 -14.09 -0.76
C HIS A 459 -1.58 -12.77 -0.24
N ALA A 460 -2.23 -11.70 -0.66
CA ALA A 460 -1.87 -10.33 -0.34
C ALA A 460 -3.13 -9.49 -0.10
N ALA A 461 -2.98 -8.41 0.65
CA ALA A 461 -3.98 -7.36 0.72
C ALA A 461 -3.54 -6.22 -0.21
N CYS A 462 -4.30 -6.00 -1.29
CA CYS A 462 -4.10 -4.88 -2.20
C CYS A 462 -4.17 -3.55 -1.45
N PRO A 463 -3.43 -2.52 -1.89
CA PRO A 463 -3.46 -1.23 -1.24
C PRO A 463 -4.85 -0.62 -1.29
N VAL A 464 -5.32 -0.04 -0.19
CA VAL A 464 -6.58 0.72 -0.20
C VAL A 464 -6.37 2.00 -0.99
N LEU A 465 -7.09 2.17 -2.11
CA LEU A 465 -6.99 3.36 -2.95
C LEU A 465 -7.83 4.50 -2.39
N THR A 466 -9.04 4.20 -1.90
CA THR A 466 -9.91 5.17 -1.24
C THR A 466 -10.71 4.46 -0.16
N GLY A 467 -10.88 5.13 0.97
CA GLY A 467 -11.62 4.59 2.11
C GLY A 467 -10.75 3.95 3.18
N THR A 468 -11.35 3.04 3.94
CA THR A 468 -10.65 2.29 4.98
C THR A 468 -11.11 0.84 5.03
N LYS A 469 -10.14 -0.08 5.05
CA LYS A 469 -10.39 -1.52 5.16
C LYS A 469 -10.23 -1.96 6.60
N TRP A 470 -11.33 -2.42 7.19
CA TRP A 470 -11.35 -3.12 8.47
C TRP A 470 -11.54 -4.60 8.23
N VAL A 471 -10.64 -5.41 8.76
CA VAL A 471 -10.76 -6.86 8.71
C VAL A 471 -10.45 -7.47 10.06
N SER A 472 -10.89 -8.71 10.24
CA SER A 472 -10.50 -9.51 11.38
C SER A 472 -10.04 -10.90 10.96
N ASN A 473 -8.84 -11.29 11.40
CA ASN A 473 -8.29 -12.63 11.16
C ASN A 473 -8.57 -13.54 12.35
N LYS A 474 -8.92 -14.78 12.05
CA LYS A 474 -8.94 -15.90 12.98
C LYS A 474 -8.11 -17.02 12.37
N TRP A 475 -6.93 -17.24 12.92
CA TRP A 475 -6.04 -18.34 12.53
C TRP A 475 -6.31 -19.56 13.41
N ILE A 476 -6.41 -20.72 12.78
CA ILE A 476 -6.69 -22.00 13.45
C ILE A 476 -5.45 -22.86 13.31
N HIS A 477 -5.03 -23.49 14.41
CA HIS A 477 -3.86 -24.38 14.41
C HIS A 477 -4.25 -25.86 14.21
N GLU A 478 -3.28 -26.66 13.78
CA GLU A 478 -3.47 -28.10 13.51
C GLU A 478 -3.74 -28.94 14.77
N ARG A 479 -3.21 -28.55 15.94
CA ARG A 479 -3.41 -29.29 17.18
C ARG A 479 -4.88 -29.30 17.58
N GLY A 480 -5.40 -30.47 17.96
CA GLY A 480 -6.81 -30.66 18.33
C GLY A 480 -7.73 -30.93 17.13
N GLN A 481 -7.20 -30.96 15.90
CA GLN A 481 -7.97 -31.25 14.69
C GLN A 481 -7.88 -32.72 14.24
N GLU A 482 -7.17 -33.58 14.97
CA GLU A 482 -6.75 -34.92 14.52
C GLU A 482 -7.95 -35.81 14.14
N PHE A 483 -9.08 -35.63 14.82
CA PHE A 483 -10.33 -36.36 14.55
C PHE A 483 -11.29 -35.63 13.61
N ARG A 484 -11.14 -34.31 13.44
CA ARG A 484 -11.99 -33.50 12.56
C ARG A 484 -11.45 -33.44 11.13
N ARG A 485 -10.12 -33.37 10.99
CA ARG A 485 -9.39 -33.40 9.73
C ARG A 485 -8.21 -34.38 9.84
N PRO A 486 -8.45 -35.70 9.68
CA PRO A 486 -7.40 -36.70 9.78
C PRO A 486 -6.29 -36.45 8.75
N CYS A 487 -5.04 -36.66 9.14
CA CYS A 487 -3.90 -36.51 8.23
C CYS A 487 -3.90 -37.61 7.14
N ALA A 488 -3.26 -37.32 6.02
CA ALA A 488 -3.00 -38.26 4.93
C ALA A 488 -1.49 -38.41 4.70
N LEU A 489 -1.09 -39.42 3.92
CA LEU A 489 0.32 -39.62 3.55
C LEU A 489 0.77 -38.77 2.35
N ASN A 490 -0.17 -38.20 1.62
CA ASN A 490 0.07 -37.44 0.40
C ASN A 490 -0.69 -36.11 0.42
N GLU A 491 -0.21 -35.14 -0.34
CA GLU A 491 -0.90 -33.89 -0.64
C GLU A 491 -2.29 -34.15 -1.23
N ASP A 492 -3.28 -33.37 -0.79
CA ASP A 492 -4.63 -33.35 -1.36
C ASP A 492 -4.78 -32.20 -2.38
N SER A 493 -5.86 -32.21 -3.17
CA SER A 493 -6.26 -31.07 -4.01
C SER A 493 -6.86 -29.91 -3.22
N GLY A 494 -6.36 -29.65 -2.00
CA GLY A 494 -6.90 -28.64 -1.09
C GLY A 494 -8.39 -28.82 -0.81
N ASP A 495 -8.83 -30.08 -0.73
CA ASP A 495 -10.24 -30.43 -0.59
C ASP A 495 -10.74 -30.03 0.80
N PHE A 496 -11.94 -29.45 0.82
CA PHE A 496 -12.66 -29.15 2.05
C PHE A 496 -13.89 -30.05 2.15
N ALA A 497 -13.75 -31.12 2.94
CA ALA A 497 -14.88 -31.93 3.37
C ALA A 497 -15.14 -31.62 4.84
N ILE A 498 -16.32 -31.05 5.12
CA ILE A 498 -16.92 -31.04 6.46
C ILE A 498 -17.81 -32.27 6.61
#